data_AF-A0AAI8Z162-F1
#
_entry.id   AF-A0AAI8Z162-F1
#
_cell.length_a   1.000
_cell.length_b   1.000
_cell.length_c   1.000
_cell.angle_alpha   90.00
_cell.angle_beta   90.00
_cell.angle_gamma   90.00
#
_symmetry.space_group_name_H-M   'P 1'
#
loop_
_entity.id
_entity.type
_entity.pdbx_description
1 polymer ?
#
loop_
_entity_poly.entity_id
_entity_poly.type
_entity_poly.pdbx_seq_one_letter_code
_entity_poly.pdbx_strand_id
1 'polypeptide(L)'
;MPRKDLQFKTVDQVTLRGWLYTPSSPSSSKLPCLVMAHGWSCVKEMELPKLAEHFIANLPTSVLVYDHRGFGASDTAPNCPVRELDPAQQASDMSDAVTYAASLPEIDPENIGI
;
A
#
# COMPACT_ATOMS: atom_id res chain seq x y z
N MET A 1 -10.83 8.14 11.65
CA MET A 1 -9.48 8.27 11.06
C MET A 1 -9.63 8.23 9.56
N PRO A 2 -9.14 9.21 8.80
CA PRO A 2 -9.38 9.26 7.37
C PRO A 2 -8.62 8.13 6.67
N ARG A 3 -9.36 7.09 6.27
CA ARG A 3 -8.93 6.09 5.29
C ARG A 3 -9.35 6.59 3.91
N LYS A 4 -8.44 6.59 2.94
CA LYS A 4 -8.71 6.94 1.55
C LYS A 4 -8.40 5.76 0.65
N ASP A 5 -9.33 5.40 -0.21
CA ASP A 5 -9.10 4.36 -1.22
C ASP A 5 -8.13 4.88 -2.28
N LEU A 6 -7.21 4.02 -2.70
CA LEU A 6 -6.20 4.33 -3.71
C LEU A 6 -6.07 3.20 -4.72
N GLN A 7 -5.55 3.57 -5.89
CA GLN A 7 -5.09 2.64 -6.89
C GLN A 7 -3.90 3.23 -7.62
N PHE A 8 -2.99 2.36 -8.05
CA PHE A 8 -1.82 2.72 -8.82
C PHE A 8 -1.50 1.64 -9.83
N LYS A 9 -0.75 2.00 -10.86
CA LYS A 9 -0.29 1.06 -11.88
C LYS A 9 1.12 0.62 -11.56
N THR A 10 1.38 -0.66 -11.73
CA THR A 10 2.73 -1.22 -11.78
C THR A 10 3.42 -0.81 -13.09
N VAL A 11 4.72 -1.03 -13.16
CA VAL A 11 5.52 -0.81 -14.37
C VAL A 11 4.94 -1.56 -15.59
N ASP A 12 4.42 -2.78 -15.40
CA ASP A 12 3.79 -3.62 -16.43
C ASP A 12 2.27 -3.37 -16.60
N GLN A 13 1.76 -2.25 -16.09
CA GLN A 13 0.38 -1.76 -16.26
C GLN A 13 -0.73 -2.57 -15.56
N VAL A 14 -0.39 -3.36 -14.54
CA VAL A 14 -1.38 -3.98 -13.65
C VAL A 14 -1.85 -2.94 -12.63
N THR A 15 -3.15 -2.85 -12.39
CA THR A 15 -3.68 -1.91 -11.38
C THR A 15 -3.77 -2.60 -10.03
N LEU A 16 -3.02 -2.08 -9.05
CA LEU A 16 -3.08 -2.50 -7.66
C LEU A 16 -3.93 -1.54 -6.85
N ARG A 17 -4.66 -2.08 -5.86
CA ARG A 17 -5.66 -1.33 -5.09
C ARG A 17 -5.41 -1.48 -3.60
N GLY A 18 -5.73 -0.41 -2.87
CA GLY A 18 -5.38 -0.32 -1.46
C GLY A 18 -6.06 0.85 -0.76
N TRP A 19 -5.49 1.18 0.40
CA TRP A 19 -5.91 2.27 1.25
C TRP A 19 -4.71 3.07 1.75
N LEU A 20 -4.88 4.38 1.85
CA LEU A 20 -3.98 5.26 2.61
C LEU A 20 -4.66 5.62 3.92
N TYR A 21 -3.92 5.45 5.00
CA TYR A 21 -4.26 5.87 6.33
C TYR A 21 -3.40 7.06 6.72
N THR A 22 -4.04 8.15 7.16
CA THR A 22 -3.34 9.31 7.70
C THR A 22 -3.87 9.65 9.10
N PRO A 23 -3.04 10.25 9.97
CA PRO A 23 -3.48 10.73 11.28
C PRO A 23 -4.67 11.69 11.16
N SER A 24 -5.55 11.71 12.18
CA SER A 24 -6.77 12.53 12.15
C SER A 24 -6.49 14.04 12.24
N SER A 25 -5.34 14.42 12.78
CA SER A 25 -4.89 15.81 12.84
C SER A 25 -3.91 16.04 11.68
N PRO A 26 -4.25 16.89 10.69
CA PRO A 26 -3.36 17.17 9.59
C PRO A 26 -2.06 17.79 10.11
N SER A 27 -0.92 17.20 9.75
CA SER A 27 0.37 17.86 9.93
C SER A 27 0.50 19.01 8.93
N SER A 28 1.17 20.09 9.33
CA SER A 28 1.59 21.14 8.39
C SER A 28 2.75 20.67 7.49
N SER A 29 3.40 19.56 7.84
CA SER A 29 4.49 18.94 7.08
C SER A 29 4.04 17.64 6.41
N LYS A 30 4.80 17.25 5.38
CA LYS A 30 4.76 15.89 4.85
C LYS A 30 5.09 14.87 5.94
N LEU A 31 4.47 13.69 5.86
CA LEU A 31 4.62 12.59 6.81
C LEU A 31 5.49 11.47 6.22
N PRO A 32 6.30 10.77 7.04
CA PRO A 32 6.81 9.46 6.68
C PRO A 32 5.67 8.50 6.27
N CYS A 33 6.01 7.46 5.52
CA CYS A 33 5.07 6.43 5.11
C CYS A 33 5.58 5.02 5.38
N LEU A 34 4.71 4.16 5.89
CA LEU A 34 4.92 2.72 5.93
C LEU A 34 4.07 2.06 4.83
N VAL A 35 4.70 1.34 3.91
CA VAL A 35 4.03 0.55 2.88
C VAL A 35 3.87 -0.89 3.41
N MET A 36 2.64 -1.36 3.50
CA MET A 36 2.30 -2.69 4.00
C MET A 36 1.57 -3.51 2.95
N ALA A 37 1.92 -4.78 2.84
CA ALA A 37 1.16 -5.77 2.10
C ALA A 37 0.79 -6.95 3.01
N HIS A 38 -0.18 -7.74 2.55
CA HIS A 38 -0.64 -8.91 3.29
C HIS A 38 0.35 -10.08 3.17
N GLY A 39 0.26 -11.01 4.12
CA GLY A 39 1.06 -12.24 4.11
C GLY A 39 0.63 -13.25 3.04
N TRP A 40 1.20 -14.44 3.15
CA TRP A 40 1.00 -15.56 2.21
C TRP A 40 -0.49 -15.89 2.00
N SER A 41 -0.97 -15.72 0.78
CA SER A 41 -2.36 -16.01 0.38
C SER A 41 -3.46 -15.25 1.15
N CYS A 42 -3.10 -14.15 1.83
CA CYS A 42 -4.04 -13.26 2.51
C CYS A 42 -4.57 -12.16 1.56
N VAL A 43 -5.37 -11.24 2.12
CA VAL A 43 -5.79 -9.98 1.48
C VAL A 43 -5.69 -8.85 2.51
N LYS A 44 -5.66 -7.60 2.06
CA LYS A 44 -5.47 -6.40 2.90
C LYS A 44 -6.55 -6.21 3.97
N GLU A 45 -7.73 -6.81 3.83
CA GLU A 45 -8.79 -6.79 4.85
C GLU A 45 -8.40 -7.60 6.10
N MET A 46 -7.44 -8.52 6.02
CA MET A 46 -7.06 -9.43 7.09
C MET A 46 -6.04 -8.77 8.04
N GLU A 47 -6.53 -8.16 9.12
CA GLU A 47 -5.77 -7.54 10.23
C GLU A 47 -4.93 -6.29 9.89
N LEU A 48 -4.51 -6.08 8.64
CA LEU A 48 -3.77 -4.87 8.25
C LEU A 48 -4.50 -3.56 8.57
N PRO A 49 -5.85 -3.43 8.50
CA PRO A 49 -6.52 -2.19 8.88
C PRO A 49 -6.28 -1.83 10.34
N LYS A 50 -6.31 -2.82 11.24
CA LYS A 50 -6.06 -2.59 12.67
C LYS A 50 -4.61 -2.18 12.92
N LEU A 51 -3.67 -2.77 12.19
CA LEU A 51 -2.25 -2.44 12.31
C LEU A 51 -1.95 -1.04 11.75
N ALA A 52 -2.53 -0.68 10.61
CA ALA A 52 -2.44 0.66 10.05
C ALA A 52 -3.04 1.72 10.98
N GLU A 53 -4.23 1.46 11.53
CA GLU A 53 -4.87 2.31 12.54
C GLU A 53 -4.02 2.46 13.80
N HIS A 54 -3.38 1.38 14.26
CA HIS A 54 -2.47 1.43 15.40
C HIS A 54 -1.26 2.34 15.13
N PHE A 55 -0.62 2.22 13.96
CA PHE A 55 0.54 3.04 13.63
C PHE A 55 0.19 4.53 13.52
N ILE A 56 -0.85 4.89 12.77
CA ILE A 56 -1.24 6.32 12.61
C ILE A 56 -1.76 6.95 13.91
N ALA A 57 -2.24 6.13 14.86
CA ALA A 57 -2.71 6.61 16.17
C ALA A 57 -1.56 6.89 17.14
N ASN A 58 -0.43 6.19 16.99
CA ASN A 58 0.67 6.25 17.95
C ASN A 58 1.94 6.92 17.39
N LEU A 59 2.05 7.07 16.08
CA LEU A 59 3.20 7.66 15.41
C LEU A 59 2.77 8.75 14.42
N PRO A 60 3.61 9.78 14.19
CA PRO A 60 3.38 10.79 13.16
C PRO A 60 3.74 10.22 11.77
N THR A 61 3.04 9.17 11.33
CA THR A 61 3.27 8.48 10.06
C THR A 61 1.97 8.28 9.30
N SER A 62 2.08 8.16 7.99
CA SER A 62 1.05 7.58 7.13
C SER A 62 1.30 6.08 6.93
N VAL A 63 0.26 5.35 6.55
CA VAL A 63 0.37 3.92 6.21
C VAL A 63 -0.38 3.66 4.91
N LEU A 64 0.33 3.15 3.90
CA LEU A 64 -0.25 2.65 2.66
C LEU A 64 -0.39 1.14 2.78
N VAL A 65 -1.60 0.62 2.60
CA VAL A 65 -1.88 -0.81 2.59
C VAL A 65 -2.41 -1.20 1.22
N TYR A 66 -1.92 -2.27 0.60
CA TYR A 66 -2.44 -2.73 -0.70
C TYR A 66 -2.51 -4.26 -0.81
N ASP A 67 -3.28 -4.75 -1.78
CA ASP A 67 -3.30 -6.15 -2.18
C ASP A 67 -2.25 -6.45 -3.24
N HIS A 68 -1.50 -7.55 -3.09
CA HIS A 68 -0.63 -8.04 -4.16
C HIS A 68 -1.45 -8.34 -5.43
N ARG A 69 -0.80 -8.30 -6.60
CA ARG A 69 -1.43 -8.66 -7.88
C ARG A 69 -2.15 -10.00 -7.81
N GLY A 70 -3.36 -10.06 -8.38
CA GLY A 70 -4.19 -11.27 -8.37
C GLY A 70 -4.78 -11.65 -6.99
N PHE A 71 -4.64 -10.81 -5.97
CA PHE A 71 -5.28 -10.96 -4.66
C PHE A 71 -6.25 -9.82 -4.37
N GLY A 72 -7.25 -10.11 -3.53
CA GLY A 72 -8.22 -9.14 -3.04
C GLY A 72 -8.85 -8.31 -4.14
N ALA A 73 -8.63 -6.99 -4.08
CA ALA A 73 -9.16 -6.02 -5.04
C ALA A 73 -8.18 -5.67 -6.16
N SER A 74 -6.95 -6.18 -6.18
CA SER A 74 -5.95 -5.89 -7.20
C SER A 74 -6.14 -6.75 -8.45
N ASP A 75 -5.82 -6.17 -9.61
CA ASP A 75 -5.92 -6.89 -10.88
C ASP A 75 -4.81 -7.95 -11.02
N THR A 76 -4.96 -8.84 -12.00
CA THR A 76 -3.88 -9.70 -12.51
C THR A 76 -3.60 -9.34 -13.97
N ALA A 77 -2.39 -9.63 -14.45
CA ALA A 77 -2.08 -9.48 -15.86
C ALA A 77 -2.88 -10.49 -16.72
N PRO A 78 -3.26 -10.17 -17.97
CA PRO A 78 -4.16 -11.00 -18.78
C PRO A 78 -3.76 -12.48 -18.96
N ASN A 79 -2.46 -12.79 -18.89
CA ASN A 79 -1.92 -14.14 -19.10
C ASN A 79 -1.29 -14.73 -17.82
N CYS A 80 -1.58 -14.15 -16.66
CA CYS A 80 -1.09 -14.63 -15.36
C CYS A 80 -2.23 -15.24 -14.55
N PRO A 81 -2.01 -16.38 -13.86
CA PRO A 81 -2.98 -16.93 -12.92
C PRO A 81 -3.38 -15.93 -11.82
N VAL A 82 -4.63 -16.03 -11.38
CA VAL A 82 -5.13 -15.31 -10.19
C VAL A 82 -4.68 -16.08 -8.94
N ARG A 83 -4.35 -15.37 -7.86
CA ARG A 83 -3.82 -15.93 -6.60
C ARG A 83 -2.50 -16.72 -6.74
N GLU A 84 -1.70 -16.40 -7.74
CA GLU A 84 -0.33 -16.94 -7.83
C GLU A 84 0.61 -16.13 -6.95
N LEU A 85 1.46 -16.84 -6.22
CA LEU A 85 2.52 -16.24 -5.42
C LEU A 85 3.82 -16.30 -6.22
N ASP A 86 4.17 -15.16 -6.82
CA ASP A 86 5.48 -14.91 -7.41
C ASP A 86 6.21 -13.85 -6.56
N PRO A 87 7.13 -14.25 -5.67
CA PRO A 87 7.83 -13.32 -4.79
C PRO A 87 8.66 -12.26 -5.54
N ALA A 88 9.23 -12.59 -6.69
CA ALA A 88 10.04 -11.66 -7.45
C ALA A 88 9.16 -10.56 -8.07
N GLN A 89 8.03 -10.95 -8.64
CA GLN A 89 7.06 -10.01 -9.17
C GLN A 89 6.41 -9.18 -8.05
N GLN A 90 6.07 -9.79 -6.91
CA GLN A 90 5.49 -9.07 -5.77
C GLN A 90 6.47 -8.05 -5.16
N ALA A 91 7.78 -8.35 -5.15
CA ALA A 91 8.80 -7.38 -4.74
C ALA A 91 8.95 -6.21 -5.73
N SER A 92 8.83 -6.48 -7.03
CA SER A 92 8.78 -5.43 -8.06
C SER A 92 7.55 -4.53 -7.86
N ASP A 93 6.38 -5.12 -7.66
CA ASP A 93 5.12 -4.41 -7.39
C ASP A 93 5.20 -3.56 -6.12
N MET A 94 5.86 -4.07 -5.08
CA MET A 94 6.11 -3.34 -3.84
C MET A 94 6.95 -2.08 -4.09
N SER A 95 7.93 -2.17 -4.99
CA SER A 95 8.74 -1.00 -5.39
C SER A 95 7.89 0.04 -6.13
N ASP A 96 6.90 -0.40 -6.92
CA ASP A 96 5.92 0.50 -7.54
C ASP A 96 4.99 1.13 -6.49
N ALA A 97 4.62 0.40 -5.44
CA ALA A 97 3.84 0.93 -4.31
C ALA A 97 4.59 2.03 -3.55
N VAL A 98 5.91 1.83 -3.31
CA VAL A 98 6.79 2.85 -2.73
C VAL A 98 6.88 4.08 -3.63
N THR A 99 7.05 3.87 -4.94
CA THR A 99 7.07 4.97 -5.93
C THR A 99 5.76 5.76 -5.94
N TYR A 100 4.62 5.06 -5.88
CA TYR A 100 3.31 5.70 -5.79
C TYR A 100 3.17 6.48 -4.48
N ALA A 101 3.56 5.92 -3.34
CA ALA A 101 3.55 6.61 -2.05
C ALA A 101 4.37 7.91 -2.10
N ALA A 102 5.58 7.87 -2.67
CA ALA A 102 6.44 9.05 -2.84
C ALA A 102 5.80 10.16 -3.68
N SER A 103 4.85 9.83 -4.55
CA SER A 103 4.13 10.81 -5.40
C SER A 103 3.02 11.57 -4.66
N LEU A 104 2.59 11.08 -3.48
CA LEU A 104 1.48 11.69 -2.75
C LEU A 104 1.91 12.99 -2.05
N PRO A 105 1.12 14.07 -2.15
CA PRO A 105 1.49 15.38 -1.60
C PRO A 105 1.64 15.38 -0.07
N GLU A 106 0.95 14.48 0.62
CA GLU A 106 1.01 14.29 2.08
C GLU A 106 2.23 13.47 2.54
N ILE A 107 2.95 12.80 1.63
CA ILE A 107 4.07 11.90 1.95
C ILE A 107 5.42 12.58 1.71
N ASP A 108 6.33 12.34 2.64
CA ASP A 108 7.75 12.66 2.54
C ASP A 108 8.48 11.56 1.75
N PRO A 109 8.92 11.83 0.50
CA PRO A 109 9.50 10.80 -0.36
C PRO A 109 10.83 10.24 0.17
N GLU A 110 11.52 10.98 1.05
CA GLU A 110 12.80 10.55 1.62
C GLU A 110 12.64 9.62 2.84
N ASN A 111 11.40 9.42 3.31
CA ASN A 111 11.10 8.67 4.54
C ASN A 111 9.97 7.64 4.31
N ILE A 112 10.25 6.63 3.48
CA ILE A 112 9.34 5.52 3.20
C ILE A 112 9.95 4.19 3.64
N GLY A 113 9.24 3.46 4.51
CA GLY A 113 9.59 2.11 4.94
C GLY A 113 8.63 1.05 4.41
N ILE A 114 9.02 -0.22 4.51
CA ILE A 114 8.22 -1.42 4.21
C ILE A 114 8.16 -2.28 5.48
#